data_AF-A0A369YCE9-F1
#
_entry.id   AF-A0A369YCE9-F1
#
_cell.length_a   1.000
_cell.length_b   1.000
_cell.length_c   1.000
_cell.angle_alpha   90.00
_cell.angle_beta   90.00
_cell.angle_gamma   90.00
#
_symmetry.space_group_name_H-M   'P 1'
#
loop_
_entity.id
_entity.type
_entity.pdbx_description
1 polymer ?
#
loop_
_entity_poly.entity_id
_entity_poly.type
_entity_poly.pdbx_seq_one_letter_code
_entity_poly.pdbx_strand_id
1 'polypeptide(L)'
;MMEWYLDKASEENLDVEMLLVKRYQDIFKENQEIIDALLSNSNLSKIHLGFVPDDFKKKKHRILIVGRETRGWELKHLKKYDQNSVDQLMSLSKYWVKRNLEKSDLVNKRGRCFFNFFRKVSQENPNASILWANIFCVSYKKSNPSKIDTKSVFANIKKISEYLLKAQIEILQPNIIIFASGLDNQAIIARRDYFKDGLKPSGKSAVSGLDKKYLEQFYFSGNYDEDILCYRTVHPSSRTEYSVIALKELRKILKSKTID
;
A
#
# COMPACT_ATOMS: atom_id res chain seq x y z
N MET A 1 -3.25 -22.52 -9.66
CA MET A 1 -2.01 -21.71 -9.63
C MET A 1 -1.85 -20.93 -8.33
N MET A 2 -2.94 -20.38 -7.75
CA MET A 2 -2.95 -19.70 -6.44
C MET A 2 -2.71 -20.64 -5.24
N GLU A 3 -3.40 -21.79 -5.20
CA GLU A 3 -3.24 -22.80 -4.15
C GLU A 3 -1.79 -23.31 -4.06
N TRP A 4 -1.10 -23.41 -5.21
CA TRP A 4 0.31 -23.81 -5.27
C TRP A 4 1.25 -22.86 -4.52
N TYR A 5 0.99 -21.54 -4.53
CA TYR A 5 1.86 -20.58 -3.86
C TYR A 5 1.68 -20.59 -2.34
N LEU A 6 0.46 -20.88 -1.85
CA LEU A 6 0.16 -20.98 -0.42
C LEU A 6 0.63 -22.33 0.16
N ASP A 7 0.42 -23.44 -0.57
CA ASP A 7 0.90 -24.78 -0.18
C ASP A 7 2.44 -24.85 -0.16
N LYS A 8 3.13 -24.14 -1.06
CA LYS A 8 4.61 -24.11 -1.04
C LYS A 8 5.22 -23.23 0.05
N ALA A 9 4.50 -22.19 0.50
CA ALA A 9 4.98 -21.33 1.58
C ALA A 9 4.90 -22.03 2.96
N SER A 10 4.00 -23.03 3.09
CA SER A 10 3.87 -23.86 4.28
C SER A 10 4.79 -25.09 4.28
N GLU A 11 5.18 -25.61 3.11
CA GLU A 11 5.97 -26.85 3.00
C GLU A 11 7.50 -26.67 2.98
N GLU A 12 8.03 -25.50 2.59
CA GLU A 12 9.48 -25.25 2.57
C GLU A 12 9.79 -23.83 3.07
N ASN A 13 11.00 -23.61 3.59
CA ASN A 13 11.57 -22.29 3.94
C ASN A 13 11.70 -21.35 2.71
N LEU A 14 10.61 -21.14 1.96
CA LEU A 14 10.61 -20.28 0.79
C LEU A 14 10.76 -18.84 1.24
N ASP A 15 11.69 -18.14 0.60
CA ASP A 15 11.90 -16.74 0.89
C ASP A 15 10.70 -15.93 0.39
N VAL A 16 9.95 -15.34 1.33
CA VAL A 16 8.76 -14.52 1.03
C VAL A 16 9.06 -13.39 0.04
N GLU A 17 10.30 -12.90 0.02
CA GLU A 17 10.77 -11.93 -0.98
C GLU A 17 10.79 -12.55 -2.38
N MET A 18 11.30 -13.77 -2.54
CA MET A 18 11.28 -14.48 -3.82
C MET A 18 9.85 -14.74 -4.29
N LEU A 19 8.93 -15.11 -3.39
CA LEU A 19 7.51 -15.28 -3.71
C LEU A 19 6.89 -13.99 -4.26
N LEU A 20 7.14 -12.87 -3.58
CA LEU A 20 6.61 -11.57 -3.98
C LEU A 20 7.20 -11.11 -5.33
N VAL A 21 8.53 -11.21 -5.49
CA VAL A 21 9.22 -10.91 -6.76
C VAL A 21 8.62 -11.74 -7.88
N LYS A 22 8.54 -13.05 -7.69
CA LYS A 22 8.01 -13.97 -8.70
C LYS A 22 6.57 -13.62 -9.08
N ARG A 23 5.72 -13.31 -8.10
CA ARG A 23 4.32 -12.94 -8.39
C ARG A 23 4.22 -11.62 -9.16
N TYR A 24 5.03 -10.62 -8.84
CA TYR A 24 5.08 -9.38 -9.61
C TYR A 24 5.57 -9.59 -11.04
N GLN A 25 6.58 -10.43 -11.24
CA GLN A 25 7.05 -10.80 -12.58
C GLN A 25 5.96 -11.51 -13.39
N ASP A 26 5.22 -12.42 -12.76
CA ASP A 26 4.10 -13.11 -13.41
C ASP A 26 2.98 -12.12 -13.77
N ILE A 27 2.62 -11.19 -12.88
CA ILE A 27 1.64 -10.13 -13.18
C ILE A 27 2.07 -9.29 -14.38
N PHE A 28 3.36 -8.93 -14.46
CA PHE A 28 3.86 -8.15 -15.59
C PHE A 28 3.75 -8.95 -16.90
N LYS A 29 4.15 -10.22 -16.88
CA LYS A 29 4.08 -11.11 -18.04
C LYS A 29 2.64 -11.38 -18.50
N GLU A 30 1.74 -11.66 -17.56
CA GLU A 30 0.31 -11.92 -17.81
C GLU A 30 -0.42 -10.70 -18.39
N ASN A 31 0.12 -9.50 -18.19
CA ASN A 31 -0.48 -8.23 -18.61
C ASN A 31 0.47 -7.39 -19.49
N GLN A 32 1.33 -8.05 -20.27
CA GLN A 32 2.44 -7.42 -21.01
C GLN A 32 1.98 -6.21 -21.85
N GLU A 33 0.90 -6.32 -22.61
CA GLU A 33 0.36 -5.22 -23.42
C GLU A 33 -0.01 -3.99 -22.58
N ILE A 34 -0.63 -4.21 -21.42
CA ILE A 34 -0.98 -3.12 -20.51
C ILE A 34 0.28 -2.49 -19.94
N ILE A 35 1.23 -3.32 -19.51
CA ILE A 35 2.50 -2.89 -18.92
C ILE A 35 3.32 -2.05 -19.91
N ASP A 36 3.40 -2.47 -21.17
CA ASP A 36 4.09 -1.73 -22.23
C ASP A 36 3.38 -0.40 -22.56
N ALA A 37 2.05 -0.39 -22.56
CA ALA A 37 1.28 0.83 -22.73
C ALA A 37 1.48 1.82 -21.57
N LEU A 38 1.54 1.34 -20.32
CA LEU A 38 1.85 2.18 -19.15
C LEU A 38 3.28 2.74 -19.23
N LEU A 39 4.24 1.93 -19.66
CA LEU A 39 5.64 2.34 -19.82
C LEU A 39 5.81 3.43 -20.88
N SER A 40 5.10 3.28 -22.00
CA SER A 40 5.20 4.18 -23.16
C SER A 40 4.55 5.54 -22.92
N ASN A 41 3.72 5.67 -21.89
CA ASN A 41 3.09 6.94 -21.53
C ASN A 41 4.02 7.80 -20.68
N SER A 42 4.66 8.79 -21.31
CA SER A 42 5.60 9.73 -20.65
C SER A 42 4.98 10.60 -19.55
N ASN A 43 3.65 10.69 -19.48
CA ASN A 43 2.96 11.42 -18.41
C ASN A 43 2.73 10.56 -17.16
N LEU A 44 2.95 9.26 -17.23
CA LEU A 44 2.87 8.37 -16.08
C LEU A 44 4.23 8.23 -15.41
N SER A 45 4.23 8.17 -14.08
CA SER A 45 5.40 7.72 -13.35
C SER A 45 5.65 6.23 -13.59
N LYS A 46 6.83 5.74 -13.19
CA LYS A 46 7.09 4.30 -13.12
C LYS A 46 6.17 3.62 -12.10
N ILE A 47 5.97 2.32 -12.29
CA ILE A 47 5.17 1.48 -11.39
C ILE A 47 5.84 1.43 -10.02
N HIS A 48 5.09 1.76 -8.98
CA HIS A 48 5.47 1.54 -7.59
C HIS A 48 5.15 0.09 -7.20
N LEU A 49 6.16 -0.63 -6.71
CA LEU A 49 6.01 -1.97 -6.14
C LEU A 49 6.23 -1.95 -4.62
N GLY A 50 5.46 -2.75 -3.91
CA GLY A 50 5.72 -3.07 -2.50
C GLY A 50 7.00 -3.88 -2.34
N PHE A 51 7.48 -4.04 -1.11
CA PHE A 51 8.72 -4.77 -0.82
C PHE A 51 8.61 -5.49 0.52
N VAL A 52 9.56 -6.38 0.80
CA VAL A 52 9.72 -7.07 2.08
C VAL A 52 10.68 -6.28 2.99
N PRO A 53 10.22 -5.75 4.14
CA PRO A 53 11.11 -5.09 5.11
C PRO A 53 12.19 -6.02 5.67
N ASP A 54 13.36 -5.47 6.02
CA ASP A 54 14.48 -6.26 6.59
C ASP A 54 14.15 -6.92 7.94
N ASP A 55 13.16 -6.38 8.66
CA ASP A 55 12.68 -6.88 9.94
C ASP A 55 11.45 -7.80 9.82
N PHE A 56 10.99 -8.10 8.60
CA PHE A 56 9.74 -8.84 8.35
C PHE A 56 9.65 -10.18 9.08
N LYS A 57 10.76 -10.96 9.10
CA LYS A 57 10.81 -12.25 9.82
C LYS A 57 11.00 -12.09 11.33
N LYS A 58 11.40 -10.91 11.80
CA LYS A 58 11.71 -10.63 13.22
C LYS A 58 10.51 -10.06 13.99
N LYS A 59 9.51 -9.53 13.29
CA LYS A 59 8.34 -8.86 13.89
C LYS A 59 7.10 -9.73 13.73
N LYS A 60 6.38 -9.89 14.84
CA LYS A 60 5.10 -10.61 14.88
C LYS A 60 4.00 -9.83 14.16
N HIS A 61 3.99 -8.51 14.33
CA HIS A 61 2.98 -7.64 13.73
C HIS A 61 3.42 -7.11 12.36
N ARG A 62 2.46 -6.94 11.46
CA ARG A 62 2.67 -6.49 10.08
C ARG A 62 1.61 -5.46 9.73
N ILE A 63 2.00 -4.19 9.68
CA ILE A 63 1.10 -3.07 9.35
C ILE A 63 1.38 -2.61 7.92
N LEU A 64 0.43 -2.82 7.01
CA LEU A 64 0.49 -2.28 5.64
C LEU A 64 -0.18 -0.90 5.56
N ILE A 65 0.60 0.13 5.25
CA ILE A 65 0.09 1.49 5.02
C ILE A 65 -0.06 1.73 3.52
N VAL A 66 -1.30 1.91 3.07
CA VAL A 66 -1.67 2.11 1.67
C VAL A 66 -1.97 3.60 1.42
N GLY A 67 -1.13 4.27 0.63
CA GLY A 67 -1.36 5.62 0.14
C GLY A 67 -2.28 5.67 -1.09
N ARG A 68 -2.47 6.85 -1.67
CA ARG A 68 -3.25 7.00 -2.91
C ARG A 68 -2.38 6.73 -4.15
N GLU A 69 -1.34 7.53 -4.32
CA GLU A 69 -0.29 7.40 -5.33
C GLU A 69 0.99 8.08 -4.83
N THR A 70 2.14 7.72 -5.38
CA THR A 70 3.38 8.48 -5.25
C THR A 70 3.28 9.81 -6.03
N ARG A 71 3.82 10.91 -5.52
CA ARG A 71 3.84 12.20 -6.27
C ARG A 71 5.01 12.25 -7.25
N GLY A 72 4.91 11.46 -8.32
CA GLY A 72 6.04 11.11 -9.17
C GLY A 72 6.83 9.95 -8.57
N TRP A 73 7.30 9.07 -9.44
CA TRP A 73 8.07 7.87 -9.10
C TRP A 73 8.94 7.52 -10.29
N GLU A 74 10.21 7.88 -10.22
CA GLU A 74 11.09 7.82 -11.38
C GLU A 74 12.22 6.84 -11.15
N LEU A 75 12.49 6.04 -12.17
CA LEU A 75 13.68 5.21 -12.26
C LEU A 75 14.32 5.51 -13.62
N LYS A 76 15.29 6.44 -13.63
CA LYS A 76 15.82 7.11 -14.84
C LYS A 76 16.32 6.17 -15.94
N HIS A 77 16.72 4.96 -15.59
CA HIS A 77 17.30 3.99 -16.52
C HIS A 77 16.36 2.81 -16.83
N LEU A 78 15.11 2.87 -16.37
CA LEU A 78 14.14 1.81 -16.63
C LEU A 78 13.56 1.92 -18.04
N LYS A 79 14.07 1.08 -18.94
CA LYS A 79 13.68 1.03 -20.35
C LYS A 79 12.61 -0.01 -20.68
N LYS A 80 12.42 -1.01 -19.81
CA LYS A 80 11.43 -2.09 -19.95
C LYS A 80 10.99 -2.58 -18.58
N TYR A 81 9.78 -3.11 -18.50
CA TYR A 81 9.28 -3.83 -17.33
C TYR A 81 9.51 -5.33 -17.51
N ASP A 82 10.75 -5.78 -17.28
CA ASP A 82 11.12 -7.19 -17.33
C ASP A 82 11.35 -7.77 -15.92
N GLN A 83 11.88 -8.99 -15.85
CA GLN A 83 12.16 -9.64 -14.57
C GLN A 83 13.08 -8.80 -13.66
N ASN A 84 14.13 -8.20 -14.23
CA ASN A 84 15.07 -7.36 -13.48
C ASN A 84 14.45 -6.04 -13.03
N SER A 85 13.47 -5.52 -13.78
CA SER A 85 12.77 -4.29 -13.40
C SER A 85 12.04 -4.40 -12.07
N VAL A 86 11.50 -5.59 -11.74
CA VAL A 86 10.78 -5.82 -10.49
C VAL A 86 11.71 -5.59 -9.30
N ASP A 87 12.90 -6.20 -9.31
CA ASP A 87 13.89 -6.03 -8.25
C ASP A 87 14.33 -4.58 -8.09
N GLN A 88 14.53 -3.86 -9.19
CA GLN A 88 14.90 -2.45 -9.18
C GLN A 88 13.81 -1.56 -8.56
N LEU A 89 12.54 -1.81 -8.92
CA LEU A 89 11.39 -1.05 -8.42
C LEU A 89 11.14 -1.34 -6.93
N MET A 90 11.24 -2.60 -6.51
CA MET A 90 11.15 -2.99 -5.10
C MET A 90 12.29 -2.38 -4.28
N SER A 91 13.52 -2.43 -4.80
CA SER A 91 14.70 -1.83 -4.18
C SER A 91 14.56 -0.31 -4.03
N LEU A 92 14.00 0.36 -5.04
CA LEU A 92 13.72 1.80 -4.98
C LEU A 92 12.73 2.13 -3.85
N SER A 93 11.65 1.36 -3.71
CA SER A 93 10.67 1.51 -2.63
C SER A 93 11.31 1.28 -1.26
N LYS A 94 12.10 0.21 -1.11
CA LYS A 94 12.82 -0.13 0.12
C LYS A 94 13.80 0.97 0.53
N TYR A 95 14.63 1.44 -0.41
CA TYR A 95 15.55 2.56 -0.21
C TYR A 95 14.80 3.83 0.22
N TRP A 96 13.69 4.14 -0.44
CA TRP A 96 12.90 5.33 -0.13
C TRP A 96 12.32 5.27 1.28
N VAL A 97 11.78 4.13 1.70
CA VAL A 97 11.28 3.94 3.08
C VAL A 97 12.41 4.07 4.07
N LYS A 98 13.52 3.34 3.90
CA LYS A 98 14.70 3.40 4.78
C LYS A 98 15.18 4.85 4.96
N ARG A 99 15.36 5.59 3.87
CA ARG A 99 15.75 7.00 3.91
C ARG A 99 14.74 7.90 4.62
N ASN A 100 13.45 7.60 4.55
CA ASN A 100 12.43 8.38 5.26
C ASN A 100 12.34 8.02 6.74
N LEU A 101 12.72 6.80 7.14
CA LEU A 101 12.78 6.37 8.55
C LEU A 101 14.07 6.83 9.24
N GLU A 102 15.23 6.75 8.58
CA GLU A 102 16.55 7.17 9.10
C GLU A 102 16.68 8.67 9.35
N LYS A 103 15.85 9.48 8.65
CA LYS A 103 15.79 10.92 8.91
C LYS A 103 15.19 11.14 10.30
N SER A 104 16.08 11.26 11.27
CA SER A 104 15.84 11.55 12.69
C SER A 104 15.00 12.80 12.90
N ASP A 105 14.56 13.00 14.14
CA ASP A 105 13.86 14.19 14.63
C ASP A 105 14.61 15.52 14.36
N LEU A 106 15.90 15.45 13.98
CA LEU A 106 16.70 16.60 13.54
C LEU A 106 16.20 17.21 12.22
N VAL A 107 15.58 16.41 11.35
CA VAL A 107 14.85 16.98 10.21
C VAL A 107 13.45 17.31 10.69
N ASN A 108 13.34 18.47 11.35
CA ASN A 108 12.11 19.22 11.57
C ASN A 108 11.44 19.53 10.21
N LYS A 109 10.95 18.50 9.49
CA LYS A 109 10.14 18.68 8.28
C LYS A 109 8.82 19.26 8.75
N ARG A 110 8.78 20.58 8.84
CA ARG A 110 7.55 21.37 8.97
C ARG A 110 6.57 20.84 7.92
N GLY A 111 5.43 20.31 8.36
CA GLY A 111 4.37 19.87 7.46
C GLY A 111 3.75 18.51 7.84
N ARG A 112 2.59 18.27 7.24
CA ARG A 112 1.87 17.00 7.32
C ARG A 112 1.99 16.34 5.95
N CYS A 113 2.68 15.21 5.87
CA CYS A 113 2.82 14.43 4.63
C CYS A 113 2.68 12.95 4.97
N PHE A 114 2.44 12.13 3.94
CA PHE A 114 2.28 10.68 4.09
C PHE A 114 3.42 10.04 4.89
N PHE A 115 4.68 10.36 4.56
CA PHE A 115 5.84 9.79 5.25
C PHE A 115 6.06 10.30 6.68
N ASN A 116 5.46 11.43 7.08
CA ASN A 116 5.46 11.84 8.49
C ASN A 116 4.50 10.98 9.30
N PHE A 117 3.36 10.57 8.74
CA PHE A 117 2.47 9.60 9.37
C PHE A 117 3.10 8.20 9.39
N PHE A 118 3.67 7.76 8.27
CA PHE A 118 4.40 6.49 8.17
C PHE A 118 5.48 6.35 9.25
N ARG A 119 6.34 7.37 9.43
CA ARG A 119 7.38 7.39 10.47
C ARG A 119 6.79 7.29 11.88
N LYS A 120 5.74 8.07 12.18
CA LYS A 120 5.09 8.03 13.50
C LYS A 120 4.50 6.66 13.81
N VAL A 121 3.83 6.03 12.83
CA VAL A 121 3.33 4.65 12.99
C VAL A 121 4.49 3.70 13.26
N SER A 122 5.60 3.79 12.51
CA SER A 122 6.77 2.94 12.75
C SER A 122 7.39 3.14 14.15
N GLN A 123 7.57 4.39 14.60
CA GLN A 123 8.15 4.70 15.91
C GLN A 123 7.24 4.30 17.08
N GLU A 124 5.91 4.48 16.93
CA GLU A 124 4.94 4.18 17.98
C GLU A 124 4.57 2.68 18.06
N ASN A 125 4.99 1.86 17.08
CA ASN A 125 4.70 0.43 16.98
C ASN A 125 5.99 -0.39 16.71
N PRO A 126 6.97 -0.41 17.65
CA PRO A 126 8.28 -1.03 17.43
C PRO A 126 8.24 -2.55 17.23
N ASN A 127 7.14 -3.22 17.60
CA ASN A 127 6.95 -4.66 17.41
C ASN A 127 6.30 -5.03 16.06
N ALA A 128 6.09 -4.04 15.19
CA ALA A 128 5.51 -4.23 13.87
C ALA A 128 6.50 -3.92 12.74
N SER A 129 6.54 -4.79 11.74
CA SER A 129 7.11 -4.45 10.43
C SER A 129 6.12 -3.56 9.68
N ILE A 130 6.60 -2.42 9.19
CA ILE A 130 5.76 -1.46 8.46
C ILE A 130 5.96 -1.64 6.96
N LEU A 131 4.88 -1.96 6.26
CA LEU A 131 4.84 -2.14 4.82
C LEU A 131 4.23 -0.91 4.13
N TRP A 132 4.60 -0.68 2.87
CA TRP A 132 4.08 0.41 2.06
C TRP A 132 3.49 -0.10 0.74
N ALA A 133 2.31 0.42 0.41
CA ALA A 133 1.69 0.29 -0.91
C ALA A 133 0.92 1.57 -1.28
N ASN A 134 0.32 1.58 -2.48
CA ASN A 134 -0.60 2.63 -2.91
C ASN A 134 -1.81 2.00 -3.63
N ILE A 135 -2.96 2.68 -3.59
CA ILE A 135 -4.16 2.28 -4.35
C ILE A 135 -3.91 2.34 -5.85
N PHE A 136 -3.14 3.33 -6.30
CA PHE A 136 -2.67 3.41 -7.67
C PHE A 136 -1.16 3.22 -7.70
N CYS A 137 -0.70 2.27 -8.52
CA CYS A 137 0.71 1.95 -8.67
C CYS A 137 1.48 3.02 -9.47
N VAL A 138 0.80 3.98 -10.10
CA VAL A 138 1.41 5.10 -10.83
C VAL A 138 0.72 6.41 -10.50
N SER A 139 1.38 7.51 -10.85
CA SER A 139 0.80 8.86 -10.87
C SER A 139 0.77 9.42 -12.28
N TYR A 140 -0.20 10.29 -12.57
CA TYR A 140 -0.29 11.02 -13.83
C TYR A 140 0.13 12.47 -13.61
N LYS A 141 1.20 12.90 -14.29
CA LYS A 141 1.80 14.24 -14.13
C LYS A 141 2.03 14.61 -12.66
N LYS A 142 2.56 13.66 -11.87
CA LYS A 142 2.79 13.77 -10.41
C LYS A 142 1.52 14.03 -9.58
N SER A 143 0.35 13.66 -10.12
CA SER A 143 -0.98 13.83 -9.51
C SER A 143 -1.81 12.55 -9.63
N ASN A 144 -3.07 12.63 -9.18
CA ASN A 144 -4.02 11.51 -9.20
C ASN A 144 -4.17 10.97 -10.65
N PRO A 145 -3.94 9.67 -10.90
CA PRO A 145 -4.08 9.06 -12.22
C PRO A 145 -5.50 9.11 -12.78
N SER A 146 -6.52 9.35 -11.95
CA SER A 146 -7.90 9.54 -12.42
C SER A 146 -8.11 10.79 -13.28
N LYS A 147 -7.10 11.67 -13.36
CA LYS A 147 -7.11 12.88 -14.20
C LYS A 147 -6.63 12.64 -15.63
N ILE A 148 -6.25 11.41 -15.97
CA ILE A 148 -5.92 11.08 -17.35
C ILE A 148 -7.19 11.11 -18.21
N ASP A 149 -7.10 11.76 -19.37
CA ASP A 149 -8.27 11.98 -20.22
C ASP A 149 -8.76 10.68 -20.88
N THR A 150 -7.89 9.68 -20.97
CA THR A 150 -8.18 8.39 -21.61
C THR A 150 -8.70 7.37 -20.58
N LYS A 151 -10.02 7.12 -20.60
CA LYS A 151 -10.68 6.17 -19.68
C LYS A 151 -10.08 4.75 -19.71
N SER A 152 -9.68 4.26 -20.89
CA SER A 152 -9.06 2.94 -21.03
C SER A 152 -7.70 2.86 -20.32
N VAL A 153 -6.89 3.93 -20.37
CA VAL A 153 -5.62 3.98 -19.64
C VAL A 153 -5.87 3.98 -18.14
N PHE A 154 -6.88 4.72 -17.65
CA PHE A 154 -7.22 4.67 -16.23
C PHE A 154 -7.72 3.28 -15.80
N ALA A 155 -8.51 2.60 -16.62
CA ALA A 155 -8.93 1.23 -16.36
C ALA A 155 -7.74 0.26 -16.27
N ASN A 156 -6.76 0.40 -17.18
CA ASN A 156 -5.51 -0.34 -17.15
C ASN A 156 -4.70 -0.08 -15.87
N ILE A 157 -4.59 1.18 -15.44
CA ILE A 157 -3.95 1.54 -14.16
C ILE A 157 -4.65 0.85 -13.00
N LYS A 158 -6.00 0.88 -12.96
CA LYS A 158 -6.77 0.21 -11.90
C LYS A 158 -6.49 -1.30 -11.88
N LYS A 159 -6.54 -1.96 -13.03
CA LYS A 159 -6.30 -3.40 -13.15
C LYS A 159 -4.92 -3.81 -12.64
N ILE A 160 -3.87 -3.14 -13.08
CA ILE A 160 -2.50 -3.43 -12.61
C ILE A 160 -2.34 -3.11 -11.12
N SER A 161 -2.89 -1.98 -10.66
CA SER A 161 -2.80 -1.60 -9.25
C SER A 161 -3.51 -2.60 -8.34
N GLU A 162 -4.67 -3.12 -8.77
CA GLU A 162 -5.41 -4.17 -8.06
C GLU A 162 -4.56 -5.43 -7.92
N TYR A 163 -4.01 -5.95 -9.02
CA TYR A 163 -3.23 -7.19 -9.01
C TYR A 163 -1.99 -7.07 -8.13
N LEU A 164 -1.27 -5.94 -8.22
CA LEU A 164 -0.07 -5.71 -7.40
C LEU A 164 -0.39 -5.56 -5.91
N LEU A 165 -1.47 -4.86 -5.57
CA LEU A 165 -1.86 -4.66 -4.16
C LEU A 165 -2.38 -5.96 -3.55
N LYS A 166 -3.21 -6.73 -4.28
CA LYS A 166 -3.69 -8.04 -3.83
C LYS A 166 -2.54 -9.02 -3.62
N ALA A 167 -1.65 -9.15 -4.59
CA ALA A 167 -0.46 -10.00 -4.47
C ALA A 167 0.38 -9.66 -3.23
N GLN A 168 0.56 -8.35 -2.94
CA GLN A 168 1.27 -7.93 -1.75
C GLN A 168 0.57 -8.34 -0.45
N ILE A 169 -0.76 -8.16 -0.38
CA ILE A 169 -1.54 -8.53 0.81
C ILE A 169 -1.55 -10.07 1.00
N GLU A 170 -1.76 -10.81 -0.09
CA GLU A 170 -1.83 -12.27 -0.09
C GLU A 170 -0.49 -12.91 0.28
N ILE A 171 0.64 -12.38 -0.17
CA ILE A 171 1.96 -12.97 0.11
C ILE A 171 2.51 -12.49 1.45
N LEU A 172 2.32 -11.20 1.79
CA LEU A 172 2.92 -10.62 2.98
C LEU A 172 2.03 -10.73 4.22
N GLN A 173 0.76 -11.11 4.06
CA GLN A 173 -0.17 -11.45 5.15
C GLN A 173 -0.11 -10.43 6.30
N PRO A 174 -0.38 -9.13 6.02
CA PRO A 174 -0.41 -8.12 7.08
C PRO A 174 -1.61 -8.37 7.99
N ASN A 175 -1.43 -8.27 9.31
CA ASN A 175 -2.54 -8.35 10.26
C ASN A 175 -3.31 -7.02 10.39
N ILE A 176 -2.71 -5.90 9.97
CA ILE A 176 -3.37 -4.60 9.94
C ILE A 176 -3.13 -3.90 8.59
N ILE A 177 -4.19 -3.37 7.96
CA ILE A 177 -4.09 -2.54 6.76
C ILE A 177 -4.69 -1.15 7.01
N ILE A 178 -3.96 -0.10 6.62
CA ILE A 178 -4.39 1.30 6.73
C ILE A 178 -4.46 1.93 5.35
N PHE A 179 -5.67 2.19 4.87
CA PHE A 179 -5.92 2.99 3.67
C PHE A 179 -5.93 4.48 4.02
N ALA A 180 -4.76 5.12 3.90
CA ALA A 180 -4.54 6.55 4.18
C ALA A 180 -4.58 7.41 2.89
N SER A 181 -5.58 7.16 2.04
CA SER A 181 -5.71 7.74 0.70
C SER A 181 -6.61 8.99 0.63
N GLY A 182 -7.28 9.35 1.73
CA GLY A 182 -8.12 10.54 1.80
C GLY A 182 -9.60 10.31 1.55
N LEU A 183 -10.32 11.43 1.37
CA LEU A 183 -11.74 11.46 1.01
C LEU A 183 -11.94 11.54 -0.51
N ASP A 184 -10.92 11.12 -1.27
CA ASP A 184 -10.95 11.12 -2.72
C ASP A 184 -11.88 10.02 -3.20
N ASN A 185 -12.98 10.41 -3.85
CA ASN A 185 -14.00 9.47 -4.30
C ASN A 185 -13.43 8.40 -5.23
N GLN A 186 -12.49 8.74 -6.12
CA GLN A 186 -11.92 7.77 -7.06
C GLN A 186 -11.04 6.73 -6.36
N ALA A 187 -10.25 7.16 -5.36
CA ALA A 187 -9.50 6.23 -4.53
C ALA A 187 -10.42 5.32 -3.69
N ILE A 188 -11.52 5.87 -3.17
CA ILE A 188 -12.52 5.10 -2.41
C ILE A 188 -13.21 4.07 -3.32
N ILE A 189 -13.64 4.48 -4.51
CA ILE A 189 -14.26 3.59 -5.50
C ILE A 189 -13.27 2.52 -5.94
N ALA A 190 -12.05 2.88 -6.34
CA ALA A 190 -11.04 1.91 -6.76
C ALA A 190 -10.75 0.87 -5.67
N ARG A 191 -10.53 1.30 -4.42
CA ARG A 191 -10.37 0.37 -3.29
C ARG A 191 -11.58 -0.55 -3.13
N ARG A 192 -12.79 -0.01 -3.23
CA ARG A 192 -14.02 -0.81 -3.12
C ARG A 192 -14.14 -1.84 -4.24
N ASP A 193 -13.84 -1.43 -5.47
CA ASP A 193 -13.82 -2.31 -6.63
C ASP A 193 -12.81 -3.46 -6.42
N TYR A 194 -11.59 -3.14 -6.00
CA TYR A 194 -10.52 -4.11 -5.82
C TYR A 194 -10.91 -5.21 -4.84
N PHE A 195 -11.61 -4.86 -3.76
CA PHE A 195 -11.90 -5.78 -2.67
C PHE A 195 -13.39 -6.04 -2.50
N LYS A 196 -14.19 -5.90 -3.56
CA LYS A 196 -15.67 -6.04 -3.48
C LYS A 196 -16.14 -7.35 -2.83
N ASP A 197 -15.38 -8.44 -3.02
CA ASP A 197 -15.71 -9.78 -2.52
C ASP A 197 -15.20 -10.03 -1.08
N GLY A 198 -14.33 -9.16 -0.55
CA GLY A 198 -13.76 -9.26 0.80
C GLY A 198 -14.08 -8.06 1.70
N LEU A 199 -14.67 -7.00 1.15
CA LEU A 199 -15.11 -5.83 1.90
C LEU A 199 -16.50 -6.09 2.46
N LYS A 200 -16.58 -6.22 3.77
CA LYS A 200 -17.85 -6.04 4.49
C LYS A 200 -18.18 -4.53 4.51
N PRO A 201 -19.16 -4.01 3.74
CA PRO A 201 -19.41 -2.57 3.66
C PRO A 201 -20.05 -2.01 4.96
N SER A 202 -19.52 -0.86 5.42
CA SER A 202 -20.03 0.06 6.45
C SER A 202 -20.24 -0.51 7.87
N GLY A 203 -19.20 -0.75 8.66
CA GLY A 203 -18.12 0.19 8.94
C GLY A 203 -18.59 1.19 10.00
N LYS A 204 -18.72 0.72 11.24
CA LYS A 204 -18.89 1.60 12.41
C LYS A 204 -17.74 2.59 12.41
N SER A 205 -17.98 3.78 12.96
CA SER A 205 -16.84 4.62 13.28
C SER A 205 -15.89 3.84 14.19
N ALA A 206 -14.60 3.88 13.91
CA ALA A 206 -13.61 3.25 14.80
C ALA A 206 -13.58 3.93 16.17
N VAL A 207 -14.12 5.15 16.28
CA VAL A 207 -14.11 5.99 17.48
C VAL A 207 -15.51 6.55 17.72
N SER A 208 -16.05 6.35 18.92
CA SER A 208 -17.34 6.94 19.30
C SER A 208 -17.32 8.47 19.13
N GLY A 209 -18.36 9.04 18.52
CA GLY A 209 -18.48 10.48 18.26
C GLY A 209 -17.69 11.01 17.05
N LEU A 210 -16.88 10.20 16.37
CA LEU A 210 -16.23 10.59 15.10
C LEU A 210 -17.02 10.03 13.92
N ASP A 211 -17.25 10.80 12.86
CA ASP A 211 -17.90 10.29 11.64
C ASP A 211 -16.97 9.27 10.93
N LYS A 212 -17.53 8.14 10.48
CA LYS A 212 -16.81 7.09 9.75
C LYS A 212 -16.09 7.61 8.50
N LYS A 213 -16.54 8.72 7.91
CA LYS A 213 -15.84 9.39 6.80
C LYS A 213 -14.45 9.89 7.21
N TYR A 214 -14.15 10.07 8.49
CA TYR A 214 -12.81 10.41 8.96
C TYR A 214 -12.00 9.18 9.38
N LEU A 215 -12.65 8.21 10.02
CA LEU A 215 -12.03 6.95 10.41
C LEU A 215 -13.04 5.80 10.40
N GLU A 216 -12.93 4.95 9.39
CA GLU A 216 -13.74 3.75 9.21
C GLU A 216 -12.90 2.53 9.60
N GLN A 217 -13.51 1.58 10.30
CA GLN A 217 -12.95 0.25 10.56
C GLN A 217 -13.73 -0.81 9.79
N PHE A 218 -13.03 -1.79 9.24
CA PHE A 218 -13.60 -2.95 8.56
C PHE A 218 -12.60 -4.12 8.61
N TYR A 219 -12.93 -5.23 7.96
CA TYR A 219 -12.08 -6.43 7.95
C TYR A 219 -12.02 -7.02 6.54
N PHE A 220 -10.90 -7.67 6.22
CA PHE A 220 -10.86 -8.65 5.14
C PHE A 220 -10.92 -10.05 5.76
N SER A 221 -11.96 -10.80 5.38
CA SER A 221 -12.13 -12.21 5.72
C SER A 221 -11.89 -13.05 4.46
N GLY A 222 -11.20 -14.19 4.55
CA GLY A 222 -10.86 -15.02 3.39
C GLY A 222 -9.90 -16.17 3.74
N ASN A 223 -9.03 -16.56 2.80
CA ASN A 223 -8.00 -17.61 2.95
C ASN A 223 -6.80 -17.16 3.82
N TYR A 224 -7.09 -16.43 4.90
CA TYR A 224 -6.11 -15.94 5.87
C TYR A 224 -6.36 -16.68 7.18
N ASP A 225 -5.31 -16.98 7.95
CA ASP A 225 -5.44 -17.65 9.25
C ASP A 225 -6.35 -16.85 10.21
N GLU A 226 -6.32 -15.52 10.10
CA GLU A 226 -7.14 -14.60 10.87
C GLU A 226 -7.69 -13.46 9.99
N ASP A 227 -8.82 -12.87 10.39
CA ASP A 227 -9.37 -11.67 9.76
C ASP A 227 -8.35 -10.51 9.82
N ILE A 228 -8.05 -9.90 8.67
CA ILE A 228 -7.17 -8.73 8.62
C ILE A 228 -7.94 -7.50 9.09
N LEU A 229 -7.43 -6.83 10.12
CA LEU A 229 -8.02 -5.60 10.66
C LEU A 229 -7.69 -4.40 9.76
N CYS A 230 -8.72 -3.73 9.25
CA CYS A 230 -8.54 -2.66 8.28
C CYS A 230 -9.09 -1.32 8.78
N TYR A 231 -8.37 -0.26 8.43
CA TYR A 231 -8.79 1.13 8.66
C TYR A 231 -8.76 1.92 7.36
N ARG A 232 -9.77 2.76 7.13
CA ARG A 232 -9.72 3.80 6.09
C ARG A 232 -9.80 5.17 6.76
N THR A 233 -8.85 6.04 6.42
CA THR A 233 -8.73 7.36 7.04
C THR A 233 -8.47 8.45 5.99
N VAL A 234 -8.46 9.69 6.46
CA VAL A 234 -8.12 10.89 5.68
C VAL A 234 -6.67 10.84 5.17
N HIS A 235 -6.33 11.71 4.21
CA HIS A 235 -4.96 11.79 3.73
C HIS A 235 -4.09 12.37 4.85
N PRO A 236 -2.89 11.82 5.13
CA PRO A 236 -2.05 12.27 6.23
C PRO A 236 -1.64 13.76 6.19
N SER A 237 -1.77 14.42 5.05
CA SER A 237 -1.54 15.87 4.91
C SER A 237 -2.74 16.74 5.27
N SER A 238 -3.90 16.15 5.58
CA SER A 238 -5.12 16.90 5.86
C SER A 238 -4.95 17.78 7.10
N ARG A 239 -5.56 18.98 7.03
CA ARG A 239 -5.44 19.99 8.08
C ARG A 239 -6.69 20.22 8.92
N THR A 240 -7.84 19.69 8.50
CA THR A 240 -9.09 19.89 9.22
C THR A 240 -9.04 19.24 10.61
N GLU A 241 -9.75 19.83 11.57
CA GLU A 241 -9.77 19.37 12.96
C GLU A 241 -10.09 17.87 13.09
N TYR A 242 -11.22 17.44 12.51
CA TYR A 242 -11.62 16.04 12.50
C TYR A 242 -10.61 15.11 11.82
N SER A 243 -9.88 15.59 10.79
CA SER A 243 -8.81 14.82 10.17
C SER A 243 -7.63 14.59 11.13
N VAL A 244 -7.28 15.60 11.92
CA VAL A 244 -6.22 15.49 12.92
C VAL A 244 -6.61 14.53 14.03
N ILE A 245 -7.84 14.66 14.53
CA ILE A 245 -8.40 13.77 15.54
C ILE A 245 -8.36 12.33 15.02
N ALA A 246 -8.88 12.08 13.82
CA ALA A 246 -8.88 10.74 13.20
C ALA A 246 -7.48 10.11 13.12
N LEU A 247 -6.49 10.86 12.64
CA LEU A 247 -5.10 10.37 12.53
C LEU A 247 -4.45 10.16 13.91
N LYS A 248 -4.83 10.94 14.93
CA LYS A 248 -4.34 10.76 16.31
C LYS A 248 -4.95 9.52 16.95
N GLU A 249 -6.27 9.34 16.84
CA GLU A 249 -6.97 8.19 17.39
C GLU A 249 -6.56 6.89 16.70
N LEU A 250 -6.42 6.89 15.37
CA LEU A 250 -5.91 5.73 14.64
C LEU A 250 -4.56 5.29 15.20
N ARG A 251 -3.61 6.21 15.44
CA ARG A 251 -2.31 5.83 16.00
C ARG A 251 -2.40 5.22 17.41
N LYS A 252 -3.30 5.74 18.27
CA LYS A 252 -3.55 5.13 19.58
C LYS A 252 -4.10 3.71 19.46
N ILE A 253 -5.02 3.49 18.53
CA ILE A 253 -5.60 2.17 18.25
C ILE A 253 -4.51 1.22 17.75
N LEU A 254 -3.64 1.64 16.83
CA LEU A 254 -2.54 0.81 16.34
C LEU A 254 -1.61 0.41 17.48
N LYS A 255 -1.22 1.38 18.32
CA LYS A 255 -0.36 1.14 19.47
C LYS A 255 -0.95 0.07 20.38
N SER A 256 -2.25 0.10 20.68
CA SER A 256 -2.87 -0.92 21.53
C SER A 256 -2.96 -2.30 20.89
N LYS A 257 -2.92 -2.40 19.56
CA LYS A 257 -3.00 -3.66 18.81
C LYS A 257 -1.65 -4.35 18.62
N THR A 258 -0.54 -3.65 18.82
CA THR A 258 0.80 -4.21 18.61
C THR A 258 1.65 -4.23 19.88
N ILE A 259 1.01 -4.26 21.06
CA ILE A 259 1.73 -4.20 22.36
C ILE A 259 2.48 -5.50 22.71
N ASP A 260 2.20 -6.62 22.04
CA ASP A 260 2.84 -7.93 22.33
C ASP A 260 3.57 -8.53 21.13
#